data_AF-F0J840-F1
#
_entry.id   AF-F0J840-F1
#
_cell.length_a   1.000
_cell.length_b   1.000
_cell.length_c   1.000
_cell.angle_alpha   90.00
_cell.angle_beta   90.00
_cell.angle_gamma   90.00
#
_symmetry.space_group_name_H-M   'P 1'
#
loop_
_entity.id
_entity.type
_entity.pdbx_description
1 polymer ?
#
loop_
_entity_poly.entity_id
_entity_poly.type
_entity_poly.pdbx_seq_one_letter_code
_entity_poly.pdbx_strand_id
1 'polypeptide(L)'
;MAKATESKFAGIFQNATPAASPAEPAPERAELPVPSVAVRSLGRPHGKRSDPAWKQFSVLLRRQTQRDAVMILRAGQGENENCDLSDLLQELLEQWVSQQRRS
;
A
#
# COMPACT_ATOMS: atom_id res chain seq x y z
N MET A 1 13.20 -39.04 -19.54
CA MET A 1 14.18 -38.12 -18.91
C MET A 1 13.44 -36.87 -18.46
N ALA A 2 13.33 -36.61 -17.16
CA ALA A 2 12.66 -35.42 -16.63
C ALA A 2 13.70 -34.36 -16.24
N LYS A 3 13.55 -33.13 -16.73
CA LYS A 3 14.41 -31.99 -16.36
C LYS A 3 13.89 -31.38 -15.04
N ALA A 4 14.78 -31.25 -14.05
CA ALA A 4 14.51 -30.54 -12.82
C ALA A 4 14.39 -29.03 -13.08
N THR A 5 13.37 -28.38 -12.52
CA THR A 5 13.20 -26.92 -12.59
C THR A 5 13.94 -26.27 -11.43
N GLU A 6 15.00 -25.52 -11.74
CA GLU A 6 15.74 -24.72 -10.75
C GLU A 6 14.82 -23.66 -10.12
N SER A 7 14.80 -23.62 -8.79
CA SER A 7 13.94 -22.74 -8.01
C SER A 7 14.56 -21.34 -7.87
N LYS A 8 13.84 -20.33 -8.34
CA LYS A 8 14.23 -18.91 -8.36
C LYS A 8 14.39 -18.25 -6.97
N PHE A 9 14.18 -19.01 -5.89
CA PHE A 9 14.17 -18.53 -4.51
C PHE A 9 15.44 -18.87 -3.72
N ALA A 10 16.41 -19.56 -4.33
CA ALA A 10 17.61 -20.06 -3.64
C ALA A 10 18.55 -18.96 -3.06
N GLY A 11 18.36 -17.69 -3.44
CA GLY A 11 19.24 -16.58 -3.02
C GLY A 11 18.74 -15.73 -1.86
N ILE A 12 17.49 -15.89 -1.39
CA ILE A 12 16.83 -14.84 -0.60
C ILE A 12 17.25 -14.86 0.89
N PHE A 13 17.70 -16.00 1.40
CA PHE A 13 17.99 -16.17 2.83
C PHE A 13 19.47 -16.03 3.21
N GLN A 14 20.35 -15.68 2.26
CA GLN A 14 21.80 -15.73 2.49
C GLN A 14 22.34 -14.64 3.45
N ASN A 15 21.52 -13.66 3.85
CA ASN A 15 21.94 -12.57 4.73
C ASN A 15 21.35 -12.63 6.16
N ALA A 16 20.75 -13.75 6.57
CA ALA A 16 20.35 -13.93 7.96
C ALA A 16 21.55 -14.41 8.80
N THR A 17 22.37 -13.47 9.26
CA THR A 17 23.46 -13.76 10.21
C THR A 17 22.85 -14.07 11.60
N PRO A 18 23.15 -15.21 12.23
CA PRO A 18 22.69 -15.47 13.59
C PRO A 18 23.50 -14.62 14.58
N ALA A 19 22.78 -13.94 15.47
CA ALA A 19 23.33 -13.14 16.54
C ALA A 19 24.20 -13.99 17.48
N ALA A 20 25.48 -13.64 17.59
CA ALA A 20 26.35 -14.05 18.69
C ALA A 20 26.95 -12.79 19.29
N SER A 21 26.55 -12.47 20.51
CA SER A 21 27.16 -11.42 21.34
C SER A 21 28.45 -11.98 21.97
N PRO A 22 29.53 -11.18 22.07
CA PRO A 22 29.87 -10.65 23.40
C PRO A 22 30.50 -9.22 23.38
N ALA A 23 30.16 -8.46 24.44
CA ALA A 23 30.91 -7.38 25.14
C ALA A 23 31.61 -6.20 24.38
N GLU A 24 31.28 -4.99 24.87
CA GLU A 24 31.76 -3.59 24.68
C GLU A 24 33.25 -3.27 24.33
N PRO A 25 33.61 -2.02 23.90
CA PRO A 25 32.92 -0.74 24.11
C PRO A 25 32.68 0.14 22.85
N ALA A 26 31.74 1.08 23.01
CA ALA A 26 31.28 2.01 21.99
C ALA A 26 32.36 2.94 21.41
N PRO A 27 32.38 3.19 20.08
CA PRO A 27 32.98 4.39 19.54
C PRO A 27 31.92 5.50 19.41
N GLU A 28 32.23 6.60 20.07
CA GLU A 28 31.65 7.93 19.98
C GLU A 28 31.22 8.28 18.54
N ARG A 29 29.91 8.47 18.34
CA ARG A 29 29.31 8.82 17.06
C ARG A 29 29.63 10.28 16.74
N ALA A 30 30.70 10.52 15.99
CA ALA A 30 30.96 11.82 15.38
C ALA A 30 29.78 12.21 14.46
N GLU A 31 29.07 13.28 14.80
CA GLU A 31 28.03 13.88 13.97
C GLU A 31 28.68 14.57 12.76
N LEU A 32 28.62 13.92 11.60
CA LEU A 32 28.91 14.58 10.33
C LEU A 32 27.66 15.34 9.84
N PRO A 33 27.80 16.57 9.32
CA PRO A 33 26.66 17.37 8.88
C PRO A 33 26.03 16.72 7.64
N VAL A 34 24.74 16.38 7.72
CA VAL A 34 23.97 15.83 6.60
C VAL A 34 23.70 16.94 5.57
N PRO A 35 24.24 16.88 4.34
CA PRO A 35 23.76 17.74 3.28
C PRO A 35 22.32 17.32 2.92
N SER A 36 21.38 18.26 2.97
CA SER A 36 19.99 18.03 2.56
C SER A 36 19.92 17.87 1.05
N VAL A 37 20.24 16.68 0.55
CA VAL A 37 19.97 16.32 -0.83
C VAL A 37 18.47 16.07 -0.91
N ALA A 38 17.74 16.96 -1.56
CA ALA A 38 16.37 16.71 -1.98
C ALA A 38 16.38 15.56 -2.99
N VAL A 39 16.37 14.32 -2.47
CA VAL A 39 16.29 13.11 -3.27
C VAL A 39 14.89 13.08 -3.88
N ARG A 40 14.79 13.32 -5.19
CA ARG A 40 13.57 12.98 -5.94
C ARG A 40 13.38 11.48 -5.78
N SER A 41 12.34 11.08 -5.04
CA SER A 41 12.09 9.68 -4.73
C SER A 41 11.78 8.92 -6.02
N LEU A 42 12.74 8.10 -6.48
CA LEU A 42 12.53 7.01 -7.42
C LEU A 42 11.69 5.94 -6.71
N GLY A 43 10.39 6.17 -6.59
CA GLY A 43 9.45 5.30 -5.87
C GLY A 43 8.07 5.27 -6.53
N ARG A 44 7.25 4.29 -6.15
CA ARG A 44 5.83 4.20 -6.56
C ARG A 44 5.17 5.56 -6.29
N PRO A 45 4.36 6.10 -7.21
CA PRO A 45 3.67 7.37 -7.02
C PRO A 45 2.90 7.36 -5.70
N HIS A 46 2.75 8.56 -5.12
CA HIS A 46 1.97 8.74 -3.90
C HIS A 46 0.57 8.11 -4.10
N GLY A 47 0.10 7.36 -3.11
CA GLY A 47 -1.23 6.76 -3.15
C GLY A 47 -2.23 7.62 -2.38
N LYS A 48 -3.50 7.20 -2.35
CA LYS A 48 -4.56 7.84 -1.54
C LYS A 48 -4.13 8.06 -0.08
N ARG A 49 -3.28 7.20 0.48
CA ARG A 49 -2.78 7.30 1.87
C ARG A 49 -1.79 8.45 2.11
N SER A 50 -1.19 8.98 1.06
CA SER A 50 -0.22 10.08 1.13
C SER A 50 -0.89 11.45 0.97
N ASP A 51 -2.14 11.48 0.52
CA ASP A 51 -2.92 12.71 0.37
C ASP A 51 -3.61 13.05 1.70
N PRO A 52 -3.37 14.25 2.28
CA PRO A 52 -4.00 14.66 3.53
C PRO A 52 -5.52 14.80 3.46
N ALA A 53 -6.11 14.92 2.27
CA ALA A 53 -7.56 14.94 2.09
C ALA A 53 -8.20 13.55 2.34
N TRP A 54 -7.41 12.49 2.28
CA TRP A 54 -7.89 11.12 2.45
C TRP A 54 -7.55 10.59 3.84
N LYS A 55 -8.55 9.98 4.47
CA LYS A 55 -8.39 9.24 5.72
C LYS A 55 -9.02 7.86 5.58
N GLN A 56 -8.33 6.83 6.07
CA GLN A 56 -8.88 5.49 6.07
C GLN A 56 -9.97 5.36 7.12
N PHE A 57 -11.14 4.91 6.69
CA PHE A 57 -12.24 4.48 7.55
C PHE A 57 -12.53 2.99 7.31
N SER A 58 -13.03 2.32 8.35
CA SER A 58 -13.46 0.92 8.27
C SER A 58 -14.97 0.84 8.44
N VAL A 59 -15.64 0.13 7.53
CA VAL A 59 -17.09 -0.10 7.57
C VAL A 59 -17.37 -1.60 7.48
N LEU A 60 -18.49 -2.02 8.08
CA LEU A 60 -18.96 -3.40 7.96
C LEU A 60 -19.87 -3.52 6.74
N LEU A 61 -19.51 -4.40 5.83
CA LEU A 61 -20.29 -4.73 4.64
C LEU A 61 -20.63 -6.22 4.65
N ARG A 62 -21.75 -6.59 4.02
CA ARG A 62 -22.04 -8.00 3.75
C ARG A 62 -20.94 -8.57 2.85
N ARG A 63 -20.38 -9.72 3.25
CA ARG A 63 -19.26 -10.38 2.54
C ARG A 63 -19.55 -10.58 1.05
N GLN A 64 -20.74 -11.05 0.72
CA GLN A 64 -21.12 -11.33 -0.67
C GLN A 64 -21.15 -10.04 -1.50
N THR A 65 -21.83 -9.01 -1.00
CA THR A 65 -21.93 -7.70 -1.66
C THR A 65 -20.56 -7.07 -1.91
N GLN A 66 -19.66 -7.13 -0.93
CA GLN A 66 -18.31 -6.58 -1.09
C GLN A 66 -17.52 -7.31 -2.19
N ARG A 67 -17.63 -8.65 -2.26
CA ARG A 67 -16.96 -9.46 -3.29
C ARG A 67 -17.51 -9.15 -4.68
N ASP A 68 -18.83 -9.10 -4.81
CA ASP A 68 -19.49 -8.86 -6.08
C ASP A 68 -19.15 -7.46 -6.59
N ALA A 69 -19.19 -6.43 -5.73
CA ALA A 69 -18.80 -5.07 -6.09
C ALA A 69 -17.35 -4.99 -6.61
N VAL A 70 -16.40 -5.62 -5.90
CA VAL A 70 -15.00 -5.65 -6.34
C VAL A 70 -14.83 -6.40 -7.67
N MET A 71 -15.58 -7.48 -7.88
CA MET A 71 -15.55 -8.23 -9.14
C MET A 71 -16.07 -7.39 -10.31
N ILE A 72 -17.19 -6.69 -10.12
CA ILE A 72 -17.81 -5.81 -11.12
C ILE A 72 -16.83 -4.67 -11.49
N LEU A 73 -16.23 -4.02 -10.49
CA LEU A 73 -15.24 -2.95 -10.71
C LEU A 73 -14.02 -3.46 -11.51
N ARG A 74 -13.49 -4.63 -11.16
CA ARG A 74 -12.35 -5.24 -11.87
C ARG A 74 -12.68 -5.71 -13.28
N ALA A 75 -13.92 -6.09 -13.54
CA ALA A 75 -14.37 -6.50 -14.86
C ALA A 75 -14.48 -5.33 -15.84
N GLY A 76 -14.22 -4.09 -15.41
CA GLY A 76 -14.29 -2.90 -16.27
C GLY A 76 -15.70 -2.60 -16.74
N GLN A 77 -16.73 -3.06 -16.02
CA GLN A 77 -18.13 -2.74 -16.36
C GLN A 77 -18.53 -1.29 -16.03
N GLY A 78 -17.59 -0.47 -15.55
CA GLY A 78 -17.76 0.97 -15.37
C GLY A 78 -16.83 1.75 -16.31
N GLU A 79 -17.22 2.99 -16.66
CA GLU A 79 -16.45 3.89 -17.54
C GLU A 79 -15.05 4.25 -17.00
N ASN A 80 -14.77 3.98 -15.73
CA ASN A 80 -13.54 4.39 -15.05
C ASN A 80 -12.61 3.19 -14.80
N GLU A 81 -11.63 3.01 -15.70
CA GLU A 81 -10.66 1.89 -15.73
C GLU A 81 -9.76 1.79 -14.47
N ASN A 82 -9.81 2.76 -13.56
CA ASN A 82 -9.01 2.80 -12.32
C ASN A 82 -9.84 3.00 -11.05
N CYS A 83 -11.16 2.78 -11.10
CA CYS A 83 -12.04 2.94 -9.95
C CYS A 83 -11.91 1.75 -8.98
N ASP A 84 -11.60 2.03 -7.71
CA ASP A 84 -11.62 1.03 -6.65
C ASP A 84 -12.89 1.12 -5.78
N LEU A 85 -13.05 0.19 -4.84
CA LEU A 85 -14.22 0.17 -3.94
C LEU A 85 -14.28 1.43 -3.06
N SER A 86 -13.15 2.05 -2.73
CA SER A 86 -13.11 3.27 -1.94
C SER A 86 -13.67 4.45 -2.74
N ASP A 87 -13.39 4.52 -4.04
CA ASP A 87 -13.92 5.55 -4.93
C ASP A 87 -15.44 5.44 -5.06
N LEU A 88 -15.93 4.21 -5.30
CA LEU A 88 -17.37 3.95 -5.37
C LEU A 88 -18.10 4.35 -4.08
N LEU A 89 -17.54 3.99 -2.92
CA LEU A 89 -18.13 4.38 -1.64
C LEU A 89 -18.10 5.89 -1.40
N GLN A 90 -17.01 6.56 -1.80
CA GLN A 90 -16.88 8.01 -1.67
C GLN A 90 -17.97 8.72 -2.49
N GLU A 91 -18.15 8.34 -3.76
CA GLU A 91 -19.15 8.94 -4.63
C GLU A 91 -20.58 8.75 -4.08
N LEU A 92 -20.93 7.54 -3.66
CA LEU A 92 -22.24 7.25 -3.08
C LEU A 92 -22.51 8.07 -1.81
N LEU A 93 -21.49 8.24 -0.96
CA LEU A 93 -21.60 9.04 0.25
C LEU A 93 -21.71 10.54 -0.06
N GLU A 94 -20.93 11.07 -0.99
CA GLU A 94 -21.00 12.47 -1.40
C GLU A 94 -22.37 12.83 -2.01
N GLN A 95 -22.90 11.94 -2.85
CA GLN A 95 -24.24 12.08 -3.41
C GLN A 95 -25.29 12.11 -2.29
N TRP A 96 -25.23 11.16 -1.36
CA TRP A 96 -26.16 11.11 -0.22
C TRP A 96 -26.07 12.36 0.67
N VAL A 97 -24.85 12.78 1.05
CA VAL A 97 -24.64 14.00 1.87
C VAL A 97 -25.18 15.24 1.15
N SER A 98 -24.95 15.35 -0.16
CA SER A 98 -25.44 16.48 -0.96
C SER A 98 -26.97 16.54 -1.01
N GLN A 99 -27.64 15.37 -1.07
CA GLN A 99 -29.10 15.29 -0.98
C GLN A 99 -29.61 15.75 0.40
N GLN A 100 -28.96 15.33 1.49
CA GLN A 100 -29.35 15.74 2.85
C GLN A 100 -29.15 17.23 3.10
N ARG A 101 -28.11 17.85 2.54
CA ARG A 101 -27.87 19.29 2.68
C ARG A 101 -28.83 20.18 1.88
N ARG A 102 -29.47 19.60 0.86
CA ARG A 102 -30.47 20.30 0.03
C ARG A 102 -31.89 20.19 0.62
N SER A 103 -32.10 19.25 1.53
CA SER A 103 -33.39 19.02 2.22
C SER A 103 -33.50 19.92 3.46
#